data_AF-C7RJ08-F1
#
_entry.id   AF-C7RJ08-F1
#
_cell.length_a   1.000
_cell.length_b   1.000
_cell.length_c   1.000
_cell.angle_alpha   90.00
_cell.angle_beta   90.00
_cell.angle_gamma   90.00
#
_symmetry.space_group_name_H-M   'P 1'
#
loop_
_entity.id
_entity.type
_entity.pdbx_description
1 polymer ?
#
loop_
_entity_poly.entity_id
_entity_poly.type
_entity_poly.pdbx_seq_one_letter_code
_entity_poly.pdbx_strand_id
1 'polypeptide(L)'
;MTEPHDHGQIAWWAENIDELDREIARLCLLCQVRILDPGIIERVLEKDASVCGTPNPVAFAKLRDMLMFYFVIREKSVDAVGELQTEQIEAHVIEQIRNRFGDLLGKWPPA
;
A
#
# COMPACT_ATOMS: atom_id res chain seq x y z
N MET A 1 23.12 -15.10 12.63
CA MET A 1 23.74 -13.92 11.99
C MET A 1 22.67 -13.31 11.13
N THR A 2 21.91 -12.36 11.69
CA THR A 2 20.95 -11.54 10.94
C THR A 2 21.72 -10.33 10.43
N GLU A 3 21.70 -10.13 9.11
CA GLU A 3 22.46 -9.08 8.43
C GLU A 3 21.97 -7.68 8.86
N PRO A 4 22.85 -6.69 9.09
CA PRO A 4 22.49 -5.36 9.61
C PRO A 4 21.86 -4.43 8.54
N HIS A 5 21.53 -4.94 7.35
CA HIS A 5 21.08 -4.14 6.20
C HIS A 5 19.61 -3.68 6.28
N ASP A 6 18.79 -4.28 7.14
CA ASP A 6 17.34 -4.03 7.18
C ASP A 6 16.95 -2.66 7.77
N HIS A 7 17.67 -2.20 8.81
CA HIS A 7 17.22 -1.04 9.58
C HIS A 7 17.46 0.30 8.85
N GLY A 8 18.58 0.42 8.13
CA GLY A 8 18.91 1.63 7.36
C GLY A 8 18.06 1.78 6.10
N GLN A 9 17.74 0.67 5.44
CA GLN A 9 16.85 0.67 4.27
C GLN A 9 15.44 1.11 4.68
N ILE A 10 14.91 0.58 5.78
CA ILE A 10 13.56 0.88 6.24
C ILE A 10 13.42 2.32 6.74
N ALA A 11 14.43 2.85 7.44
CA ALA A 11 14.47 4.26 7.83
C ALA A 11 14.47 5.19 6.60
N TRP A 12 15.28 4.86 5.58
CA TRP A 12 15.30 5.59 4.32
C TRP A 12 13.95 5.52 3.59
N TRP A 13 13.26 4.38 3.60
CA TRP A 13 11.93 4.26 2.99
C TRP A 13 10.82 4.93 3.80
N ALA A 14 10.93 5.00 5.14
CA ALA A 14 10.01 5.78 5.98
C ALA A 14 10.08 7.28 5.64
N GLU A 15 11.28 7.79 5.34
CA GLU A 15 11.48 9.15 4.82
C GLU A 15 10.91 9.33 3.40
N ASN A 16 10.79 8.25 2.62
CA ASN A 16 10.31 8.26 1.23
C ASN A 16 8.91 7.62 1.05
N ILE A 17 8.08 7.60 2.10
CA ILE A 17 6.74 6.99 2.04
C ILE A 17 5.83 7.62 0.97
N ASP A 18 6.08 8.89 0.62
CA ASP A 18 5.39 9.60 -0.46
C ASP A 18 5.70 8.99 -1.85
N GLU A 19 6.93 8.55 -2.09
CA GLU A 19 7.32 7.88 -3.34
C GLU A 19 6.65 6.50 -3.45
N LEU A 20 6.57 5.78 -2.33
CA LEU A 20 5.86 4.51 -2.24
C LEU A 20 4.37 4.67 -2.55
N ASP A 21 3.71 5.67 -1.97
CA ASP A 21 2.30 5.98 -2.24
C ASP A 21 2.05 6.31 -3.71
N ARG A 22 2.91 7.14 -4.33
CA ARG A 22 2.81 7.48 -5.76
C ARG A 22 2.94 6.26 -6.65
N GLU A 23 3.86 5.35 -6.34
CA GLU A 23 4.04 4.13 -7.13
C GLU A 23 2.84 3.17 -6.97
N ILE A 24 2.29 3.03 -5.76
CA ILE A 24 1.06 2.27 -5.53
C ILE A 24 -0.09 2.88 -6.37
N ALA A 25 -0.20 4.21 -6.42
CA ALA A 25 -1.27 4.88 -7.17
C ALA A 25 -1.14 4.62 -8.67
N ARG A 26 0.10 4.74 -9.20
CA ARG A 26 0.42 4.43 -10.58
C ARG A 26 0.06 2.98 -10.93
N LEU A 27 0.38 2.02 -10.07
CA LEU A 27 0.09 0.60 -10.30
C LEU A 27 -1.41 0.30 -10.25
N CYS A 28 -2.15 0.97 -9.36
CA CYS A 28 -3.62 0.91 -9.33
C CYS A 28 -4.23 1.40 -10.65
N LEU A 29 -3.72 2.51 -11.20
CA LEU A 29 -4.16 3.03 -12.51
C LEU A 29 -3.86 2.04 -13.65
N LEU A 30 -2.66 1.44 -13.66
CA LEU A 30 -2.27 0.47 -14.70
C LEU A 30 -3.11 -0.82 -14.68
N CYS A 31 -3.60 -1.23 -13.50
CA CYS A 31 -4.44 -2.42 -13.34
C CYS A 31 -5.95 -2.09 -13.30
N GLN A 32 -6.31 -0.80 -13.23
CA GLN A 32 -7.65 -0.31 -12.94
C GLN A 32 -8.26 -0.92 -11.66
N VAL A 33 -7.44 -1.02 -10.60
CA VAL A 33 -7.84 -1.54 -9.29
C VAL A 33 -8.42 -0.39 -8.47
N ARG A 34 -9.63 -0.58 -7.94
CA ARG A 34 -10.29 0.38 -7.04
C ARG A 34 -9.80 0.18 -5.61
N ILE A 35 -8.55 0.54 -5.35
CA ILE A 35 -7.88 0.20 -4.09
C ILE A 35 -8.54 0.76 -2.81
N LEU A 36 -9.37 1.79 -2.97
CA LEU A 36 -10.11 2.43 -1.87
C LEU A 36 -11.45 1.74 -1.54
N ASP A 37 -11.92 0.84 -2.40
CA ASP A 37 -13.15 0.09 -2.15
C ASP A 37 -12.90 -0.93 -1.01
N PRO A 38 -13.88 -1.14 -0.11
CA PRO A 38 -13.73 -2.08 1.00
C PRO A 38 -13.36 -3.49 0.53
N GLY A 39 -12.37 -4.11 1.16
CA GLY A 39 -11.97 -5.50 0.85
C GLY A 39 -11.03 -5.65 -0.34
N ILE A 40 -10.71 -4.58 -1.09
CA ILE A 40 -9.85 -4.70 -2.28
C ILE A 40 -8.38 -4.90 -1.91
N ILE A 41 -7.89 -4.24 -0.85
CA ILE A 41 -6.49 -4.38 -0.41
C ILE A 41 -6.22 -5.84 -0.03
N GLU A 42 -7.10 -6.44 0.76
CA GLU A 42 -7.05 -7.83 1.22
C GLU A 42 -7.04 -8.79 0.02
N ARG A 43 -7.93 -8.58 -0.95
CA ARG A 43 -7.99 -9.40 -2.17
C ARG A 43 -6.72 -9.26 -3.03
N VAL A 44 -6.13 -8.07 -3.11
CA VAL A 44 -4.85 -7.86 -3.80
C VAL A 44 -3.73 -8.64 -3.09
N LEU A 45 -3.70 -8.61 -1.76
CA LEU A 45 -2.75 -9.39 -0.94
C LEU A 45 -2.92 -10.91 -1.13
N GLU A 46 -4.16 -11.39 -1.25
CA GLU A 46 -4.51 -12.78 -1.56
C GLU A 46 -4.24 -13.18 -3.03
N LYS A 47 -3.68 -12.27 -3.84
CA LYS A 47 -3.38 -12.46 -5.26
C LYS A 47 -4.62 -12.65 -6.14
N ASP A 48 -5.77 -12.14 -5.71
CA ASP A 48 -7.01 -12.20 -6.50
C ASP A 48 -6.99 -11.15 -7.63
N ALA A 49 -6.51 -11.55 -8.81
CA ALA A 49 -6.42 -10.69 -9.98
C ALA A 49 -7.80 -10.26 -10.55
N SER A 50 -8.92 -10.84 -10.08
CA SER A 50 -10.27 -10.45 -10.53
C SER A 50 -10.68 -9.03 -10.12
N VAL A 51 -9.94 -8.41 -9.21
CA VAL A 51 -10.10 -7.01 -8.82
C VAL A 51 -9.57 -6.01 -9.86
N CYS A 52 -8.84 -6.49 -10.88
CA CYS A 52 -8.33 -5.64 -11.96
C CYS A 52 -9.41 -5.41 -13.02
N GLY A 53 -9.63 -4.14 -13.39
CA GLY A 53 -10.46 -3.79 -14.55
C GLY A 53 -9.79 -4.11 -15.89
N THR A 54 -8.45 -4.23 -15.91
CA THR A 54 -7.67 -4.63 -17.09
C THR A 54 -6.55 -5.62 -16.70
N PRO A 55 -6.33 -6.70 -17.48
CA PRO A 55 -5.31 -7.68 -17.15
C PRO A 55 -3.90 -7.10 -17.31
N ASN A 56 -3.19 -6.96 -16.18
CA ASN A 56 -1.79 -6.59 -16.16
C ASN A 56 -1.05 -7.35 -15.04
N PRO A 57 -0.66 -8.61 -15.26
CA PRO A 57 -0.13 -9.47 -14.21
C PRO A 57 1.19 -8.95 -13.62
N VAL A 58 1.99 -8.25 -14.41
CA VAL A 58 3.27 -7.66 -13.96
C VAL A 58 3.01 -6.50 -13.00
N ALA A 59 2.15 -5.56 -13.38
CA ALA A 59 1.80 -4.43 -12.52
C ALA A 59 1.03 -4.89 -11.27
N PHE A 60 0.17 -5.90 -11.40
CA PHE A 60 -0.58 -6.45 -10.27
C PHE A 60 0.33 -7.14 -9.24
N ALA A 61 1.30 -7.94 -9.70
CA ALA A 61 2.29 -8.53 -8.80
C ALA A 61 3.08 -7.44 -8.07
N LYS A 62 3.53 -6.40 -8.78
CA LYS A 62 4.26 -5.28 -8.19
C LYS A 62 3.39 -4.49 -7.20
N LEU A 63 2.11 -4.29 -7.50
CA LEU A 63 1.16 -3.62 -6.60
C LEU A 63 1.07 -4.36 -5.27
N ARG A 64 0.91 -5.69 -5.31
CA ARG A 64 0.87 -6.52 -4.10
C ARG A 64 2.15 -6.40 -3.29
N ASP A 65 3.30 -6.51 -3.94
CA ASP A 65 4.59 -6.47 -3.25
C ASP A 65 4.82 -5.09 -2.59
N MET A 66 4.38 -4.00 -3.23
CA MET A 66 4.42 -2.64 -2.65
C MET A 66 3.47 -2.48 -1.46
N LEU A 67 2.25 -3.05 -1.52
CA LEU A 67 1.34 -3.05 -0.38
C LEU A 67 1.91 -3.84 0.81
N MET A 68 2.47 -5.03 0.57
CA MET A 68 3.15 -5.80 1.62
C MET A 68 4.30 -5.01 2.24
N PHE A 69 5.11 -4.36 1.42
CA PHE A 69 6.21 -3.52 1.89
C PHE A 69 5.74 -2.34 2.73
N TYR A 70 4.65 -1.68 2.32
CA TYR A 70 4.01 -0.61 3.07
C TYR A 70 3.58 -1.08 4.48
N PHE A 71 2.99 -2.27 4.60
CA PHE A 71 2.65 -2.86 5.90
C PHE A 71 3.89 -3.14 6.76
N VAL A 72 4.98 -3.66 6.19
CA VAL A 72 6.23 -3.95 6.94
C VAL A 72 6.90 -2.68 7.46
N ILE A 73 7.02 -1.64 6.63
CA ILE A 73 7.57 -0.34 7.08
C ILE A 73 6.74 0.19 8.24
N ARG A 74 5.43 0.04 8.12
CA ARG A 74 4.52 0.55 9.12
C ARG A 74 4.57 -0.25 10.41
N GLU A 75 4.44 -1.56 10.38
CA GLU A 75 4.59 -2.44 11.55
C GLU A 75 5.88 -2.10 12.33
N LYS A 76 7.01 -1.93 11.64
CA LYS A 76 8.27 -1.50 12.26
C LYS A 76 8.21 -0.08 12.83
N SER A 77 7.43 0.82 12.24
CA SER A 77 7.16 2.16 12.78
C SER A 77 6.24 2.12 14.01
N VAL A 78 5.33 1.14 14.09
CA VAL A 78 4.44 0.89 15.23
C VAL A 78 5.21 0.27 16.38
N ASP A 79 6.05 -0.72 16.12
CA ASP A 79 6.95 -1.31 17.11
C ASP A 79 7.90 -0.26 17.70
N ALA A 80 8.30 0.73 16.89
CA ALA A 80 9.05 1.89 17.36
C ALA A 80 8.22 2.88 18.21
N VAL A 81 6.88 2.81 18.18
CA VAL A 81 5.93 3.74 18.85
C VAL A 81 5.12 3.08 19.99
N GLY A 82 5.13 1.76 20.15
CA GLY A 82 4.56 1.02 21.29
C GLY A 82 3.14 0.44 21.08
N GLU A 83 2.86 -0.67 21.78
CA GLU A 83 1.79 -1.68 21.59
C GLU A 83 0.31 -1.24 21.59
N LEU A 84 -0.04 0.03 21.81
CA LEU A 84 -1.45 0.41 22.07
C LEU A 84 -2.27 0.83 20.83
N GLN A 85 -1.73 0.71 19.60
CA GLN A 85 -2.33 1.43 18.48
C GLN A 85 -2.62 0.61 17.22
N THR A 86 -2.38 -0.70 17.13
CA THR A 86 -2.43 -1.44 15.84
C THR A 86 -3.76 -1.31 15.07
N GLU A 87 -4.92 -1.28 15.75
CA GLU A 87 -6.23 -1.03 15.11
C GLU A 87 -6.44 0.43 14.69
N GLN A 88 -5.99 1.39 15.52
CA GLN A 88 -6.02 2.82 15.17
C GLN A 88 -5.08 3.12 14.01
N ILE A 89 -4.00 2.37 13.95
CA ILE A 89 -3.02 2.35 12.89
C ILE A 89 -3.72 1.86 11.62
N GLU A 90 -4.29 0.66 11.56
CA GLU A 90 -4.98 0.18 10.36
C GLU A 90 -6.01 1.19 9.82
N ALA A 91 -6.87 1.73 10.69
CA ALA A 91 -7.82 2.77 10.35
C ALA A 91 -7.15 4.06 9.82
N HIS A 92 -6.07 4.50 10.45
CA HIS A 92 -5.29 5.66 10.02
C HIS A 92 -4.58 5.45 8.69
N VAL A 93 -4.23 4.21 8.32
CA VAL A 93 -3.66 3.91 7.00
C VAL A 93 -4.72 3.92 5.94
N ILE A 94 -5.87 3.33 6.21
CA ILE A 94 -7.00 3.43 5.29
C ILE A 94 -7.38 4.90 5.11
N GLU A 95 -7.33 5.70 6.17
CA GLU A 95 -7.60 7.13 6.11
C GLU A 95 -6.50 7.94 5.40
N GLN A 96 -5.21 7.65 5.62
CA GLN A 96 -4.10 8.29 4.89
C GLN A 96 -4.08 7.90 3.43
N ILE A 97 -4.30 6.62 3.11
CA ILE A 97 -4.45 6.14 1.75
C ILE A 97 -5.69 6.81 1.13
N ARG A 98 -6.83 6.89 1.82
CA ARG A 98 -8.01 7.63 1.30
C ARG A 98 -7.73 9.12 1.09
N ASN A 99 -7.03 9.79 1.99
CA ASN A 99 -6.73 11.21 1.85
C ASN A 99 -5.70 11.46 0.73
N ARG A 100 -4.64 10.64 0.63
CA ARG A 100 -3.58 10.80 -0.38
C ARG A 100 -4.01 10.30 -1.75
N PHE A 101 -4.70 9.18 -1.81
CA PHE A 101 -5.15 8.57 -3.06
C PHE A 101 -6.54 9.06 -3.49
N GLY A 102 -7.38 9.56 -2.60
CA GLY A 102 -8.68 10.12 -2.96
C GLY A 102 -8.55 11.33 -3.89
N ASP A 103 -7.54 12.17 -3.65
CA ASP A 103 -7.19 13.29 -4.53
C ASP A 103 -6.50 12.82 -5.84
N LEU A 104 -5.69 11.76 -5.80
CA LEU A 104 -4.98 11.22 -6.97
C LEU A 104 -5.85 10.34 -7.88
N LEU A 105 -6.84 9.64 -7.32
CA LEU A 105 -7.69 8.68 -8.03
C LEU A 105 -9.09 9.23 -8.35
N GLY A 106 -9.55 10.29 -7.66
CA GLY A 106 -10.82 10.95 -7.96
C GLY A 106 -11.98 9.99 -8.29
N LYS A 107 -12.88 10.41 -9.19
CA LYS A 107 -13.96 9.58 -9.75
C LYS A 107 -13.41 8.61 -10.79
N TRP A 108 -12.60 7.63 -10.38
CA TRP A 108 -12.12 6.56 -11.25
C TRP A 108 -12.86 5.24 -10.98
N PRO A 109 -13.27 4.48 -12.03
CA PRO A 109 -13.15 4.82 -13.45
C PRO A 109 -14.18 5.87 -13.87
N PRO A 110 -13.90 6.71 -14.90
CA PRO A 110 -14.90 7.56 -15.50
C PRO A 110 -16.06 6.68 -16.00
N ALA A 111 -17.27 7.15 -15.76
CA ALA A 111 -18.51 6.55 -16.27
C ALA A 111 -18.48 6.40 -17.80
#